data_AF-A0A960LH16-F1
#
_entry.id   AF-A0A960LH16-F1
#
_cell.length_a   1.000
_cell.length_b   1.000
_cell.length_c   1.000
_cell.angle_alpha   90.00
_cell.angle_beta   90.00
_cell.angle_gamma   90.00
#
_symmetry.space_group_name_H-M   'P 1'
#
loop_
_entity.id
_entity.type
_entity.pdbx_description
1 polymer ?
#
loop_
_entity_poly.entity_id
_entity_poly.type
_entity_poly.pdbx_seq_one_letter_code
_entity_poly.pdbx_strand_id
1 'polypeptide(L)'
;MPTPRIPIPMPEIEAFCKKWKITEFSLFGSVLRDDFGPESDVDVLVTFEDGVYISLFELQDLEGELSKIVGRKAEVVTRQSIERNPNWIRRKSILSSATQFYGQR
;
A
#
# COMPACT_ATOMS: atom_id res chain seq x y z
N MET A 1 3.60 15.05 -8.12
CA MET A 1 3.13 13.83 -7.43
C MET A 1 2.38 14.29 -6.19
N PRO A 2 1.22 13.71 -5.85
CA PRO A 2 0.51 14.08 -4.63
C PRO A 2 1.40 13.79 -3.41
N THR A 3 1.34 14.67 -2.42
CA THR A 3 2.08 14.51 -1.15
C THR A 3 1.18 13.78 -0.17
N PRO A 4 1.66 12.74 0.52
CA PRO A 4 0.86 12.03 1.49
C PRO A 4 0.54 12.92 2.69
N ARG A 5 -0.66 12.75 3.26
CA ARG A 5 -1.13 13.51 4.44
C ARG A 5 -0.54 13.02 5.76
N ILE A 6 0.47 12.16 5.70
CA ILE A 6 1.28 11.71 6.84
C ILE A 6 2.77 11.65 6.51
N PRO A 7 3.61 11.71 7.55
CA PRO A 7 4.99 11.28 7.44
C PRO A 7 5.06 9.84 6.94
N ILE A 8 5.88 9.61 5.91
CA ILE A 8 6.22 8.28 5.43
C ILE A 8 7.71 8.09 5.71
N PRO A 9 8.09 7.34 6.76
CA PRO A 9 9.48 7.16 7.12
C PRO A 9 10.17 6.20 6.13
N MET A 10 10.73 6.77 5.06
CA MET A 10 11.31 6.01 3.94
C MET A 10 12.30 4.91 4.36
N PRO A 11 13.22 5.10 5.33
CA PRO A 11 14.13 4.04 5.75
C PRO A 11 13.40 2.80 6.32
N GLU A 12 12.34 3.01 7.09
CA GLU A 12 11.53 1.92 7.65
C GLU A 12 10.68 1.25 6.57
N ILE A 13 10.14 2.03 5.63
CA ILE A 13 9.40 1.50 4.47
C ILE A 13 10.31 0.65 3.58
N GLU A 14 11.55 1.06 3.33
CA GLU A 14 12.50 0.27 2.56
C GLU A 14 12.83 -1.05 3.26
N ALA A 15 13.06 -1.03 4.57
CA ALA A 15 13.32 -2.24 5.35
C ALA A 15 12.11 -3.18 5.35
N PHE A 16 10.91 -2.63 5.52
CA PHE A 16 9.65 -3.33 5.43
C PHE A 16 9.46 -3.99 4.05
N CYS A 17 9.69 -3.24 2.96
CA CYS A 17 9.53 -3.78 1.61
C CYS A 17 10.52 -4.92 1.34
N LYS A 18 11.78 -4.78 1.76
CA LYS A 18 12.79 -5.85 1.64
C LYS A 18 12.40 -7.10 2.43
N LYS A 19 11.91 -6.93 3.67
CA LYS A 19 11.49 -8.05 4.53
C LYS A 19 10.37 -8.87 3.90
N TRP A 20 9.36 -8.19 3.36
CA TRP A 20 8.18 -8.82 2.79
C TRP A 20 8.31 -9.15 1.30
N LYS A 21 9.49 -8.96 0.70
CA LYS A 21 9.74 -9.18 -0.74
C LYS A 21 8.78 -8.39 -1.63
N ILE A 22 8.56 -7.13 -1.27
CA ILE A 22 7.75 -6.18 -2.03
C ILE A 22 8.66 -5.52 -3.08
N THR A 23 8.26 -5.55 -4.34
CA THR A 23 8.94 -4.91 -5.47
C THR A 23 8.43 -3.50 -5.73
N GLU A 24 7.16 -3.22 -5.46
CA GLU A 24 6.56 -1.89 -5.55
C GLU A 24 5.69 -1.60 -4.33
N PHE A 25 5.84 -0.40 -3.76
CA PHE A 25 4.96 0.14 -2.73
C PHE A 25 4.37 1.45 -3.21
N SER A 26 3.05 1.53 -3.25
CA SER A 26 2.33 2.74 -3.64
C SER A 26 1.25 3.08 -2.62
N LEU A 27 1.02 4.35 -2.37
CA LEU A 27 -0.14 4.83 -1.63
C LEU A 27 -1.26 5.16 -2.60
N PHE A 28 -2.51 4.98 -2.19
CA PHE A 28 -3.68 5.43 -2.95
C PHE A 28 -4.79 5.89 -2.00
N GLY A 29 -5.96 6.20 -2.53
CA GLY A 29 -7.11 6.48 -1.67
C GLY A 29 -6.98 7.81 -0.91
N SER A 30 -7.54 7.85 0.30
CA SER A 30 -7.71 9.11 1.04
C SER A 30 -6.39 9.74 1.48
N VAL A 31 -5.34 8.94 1.72
CA VAL A 31 -4.03 9.43 2.21
C VAL A 31 -3.34 10.41 1.25
N LEU A 32 -3.79 10.47 0.00
CA LEU A 32 -3.30 11.40 -1.03
C LEU A 32 -4.25 12.57 -1.32
N ARG A 33 -5.39 12.67 -0.62
CA ARG A 33 -6.44 13.66 -0.86
C ARG A 33 -6.56 14.65 0.30
N ASP A 34 -7.31 15.74 0.10
CA ASP A 34 -7.53 16.78 1.13
C ASP A 34 -8.56 16.38 2.20
N ASP A 35 -9.40 15.37 1.93
CA ASP A 35 -10.42 14.84 2.85
C ASP A 35 -9.86 13.82 3.85
N PHE A 36 -8.53 13.68 3.92
CA PHE A 36 -7.88 12.78 4.86
C PHE A 36 -8.08 13.22 6.31
N GLY A 37 -8.74 12.40 7.12
CA GLY A 37 -9.13 12.72 8.49
C GLY A 37 -8.52 11.80 9.56
N PRO A 38 -8.81 12.07 10.85
CA PRO A 38 -8.31 11.27 11.97
C PRO A 38 -8.71 9.78 11.92
N GLU A 39 -9.89 9.49 11.38
CA GLU A 39 -10.45 8.14 11.26
C GLU A 39 -10.07 7.43 9.95
N SER A 40 -9.25 8.07 9.11
CA SER A 40 -8.91 7.54 7.79
C SER A 40 -7.78 6.51 7.86
N ASP A 41 -7.98 5.38 7.20
CA ASP A 41 -6.96 4.35 7.01
C ASP A 41 -5.89 4.79 5.99
N VAL A 42 -4.74 4.12 6.02
CA VAL A 42 -3.65 4.29 5.03
C VAL A 42 -3.76 3.18 4.00
N ASP A 43 -4.35 3.49 2.85
CA ASP A 43 -4.50 2.54 1.74
C ASP A 43 -3.19 2.35 0.98
N VAL A 44 -2.71 1.10 0.92
CA VAL A 44 -1.43 0.75 0.31
C VAL A 44 -1.60 -0.33 -0.75
N LEU A 45 -1.05 -0.06 -1.93
CA LEU A 45 -0.98 -0.98 -3.05
C LEU A 45 0.44 -1.54 -3.14
N VAL A 46 0.58 -2.85 -3.02
CA VAL A 46 1.87 -3.53 -3.10
C VAL A 46 1.95 -4.50 -4.27
N THR A 47 3.14 -4.61 -4.85
CA THR A 47 3.50 -5.70 -5.77
C THR A 47 4.56 -6.53 -5.08
N PHE A 48 4.38 -7.85 -5.01
CA PHE A 48 5.38 -8.77 -4.47
C PHE A 48 6.33 -9.26 -5.57
N GLU A 49 7.48 -9.80 -5.17
CA GLU A 49 8.34 -10.58 -6.06
C GLU A 49 7.59 -11.77 -6.66
N ASP A 50 7.97 -12.16 -7.88
CA ASP A 50 7.38 -13.31 -8.56
C ASP A 50 7.54 -14.59 -7.73
N GLY A 51 6.44 -15.33 -7.59
CA GLY A 51 6.40 -16.58 -6.81
C GLY A 51 6.22 -16.38 -5.30
N VAL A 52 6.15 -15.14 -4.81
CA VAL A 52 5.77 -14.85 -3.43
C VAL A 52 4.25 -14.88 -3.31
N TYR A 53 3.76 -15.78 -2.46
CA TYR A 53 2.37 -15.86 -2.06
C TYR A 53 2.30 -15.73 -0.55
N ILE A 54 1.52 -14.79 -0.06
CA ILE A 54 1.27 -14.61 1.36
C ILE A 54 -0.10 -15.17 1.73
N SER A 55 -0.19 -15.82 2.88
CA SER A 55 -1.44 -16.25 3.49
C SER A 55 -2.20 -15.07 4.10
N LEU A 56 -3.46 -15.30 4.49
CA LEU A 56 -4.27 -14.28 5.17
C LEU A 56 -3.67 -13.86 6.52
N PHE A 57 -3.04 -14.78 7.25
CA PHE A 57 -2.37 -14.47 8.51
C PHE A 57 -1.12 -13.61 8.29
N GLU A 58 -0.33 -13.93 7.27
CA GLU A 58 0.82 -13.11 6.89
C GLU A 58 0.41 -11.72 6.41
N LEU A 59 -0.71 -11.61 5.68
CA LEU A 59 -1.26 -10.31 5.30
C LEU A 59 -1.64 -9.48 6.53
N GLN A 60 -2.27 -10.10 7.53
CA GLN A 60 -2.61 -9.43 8.78
C GLN A 60 -1.35 -8.98 9.56
N ASP A 61 -0.31 -9.81 9.60
CA ASP A 61 0.97 -9.46 10.23
C ASP A 61 1.65 -8.29 9.51
N LEU A 62 1.63 -8.33 8.17
CA LEU A 62 2.15 -7.28 7.29
C LEU A 62 1.41 -5.95 7.53
N GLU A 63 0.08 -5.97 7.55
CA GLU A 63 -0.75 -4.79 7.83
C GLU A 63 -0.49 -4.24 9.24
N GLY A 64 -0.36 -5.12 10.24
CA GLY A 64 -0.05 -4.74 11.62
C GLY A 64 1.34 -4.12 11.78
N GLU A 65 2.34 -4.65 11.08
CA GLU A 65 3.68 -4.07 11.06
C GLU A 65 3.70 -2.71 10.35
N LEU A 66 3.08 -2.62 9.17
CA LEU A 66 3.00 -1.36 8.43
C LEU A 66 2.25 -0.30 9.22
N SER A 67 1.19 -0.68 9.91
CA SER A 67 0.40 0.23 10.76
C SER A 67 1.24 0.87 11.86
N LYS A 68 2.19 0.11 12.43
CA LYS A 68 3.14 0.64 13.44
C LYS A 68 4.12 1.62 12.83
N ILE A 69 4.60 1.36 11.61
CA ILE A 69 5.53 2.23 10.89
C ILE A 69 4.87 3.57 10.54
N VAL A 70 3.65 3.53 10.00
CA VAL A 70 2.95 4.75 9.53
C VAL A 70 2.15 5.45 10.64
N GLY A 71 2.06 4.85 11.83
CA GLY A 71 1.35 5.39 12.99
C GLY A 71 -0.18 5.41 12.85
N ARG A 72 -0.73 4.67 11.89
CA ARG A 72 -2.17 4.55 11.60
C ARG A 72 -2.49 3.19 11.04
N LYS A 73 -3.76 2.78 11.12
CA LYS A 73 -4.22 1.54 10.48
C LYS A 73 -3.91 1.59 8.97
N ALA A 74 -3.19 0.59 8.50
CA ALA A 74 -2.87 0.40 7.09
C ALA A 74 -3.73 -0.73 6.52
N GLU A 75 -4.32 -0.49 5.34
CA GLU A 75 -5.03 -1.51 4.56
C GLU A 75 -4.20 -1.82 3.32
N VAL A 76 -3.78 -3.08 3.20
CA VAL A 76 -2.87 -3.51 2.13
C VAL A 76 -3.62 -4.34 1.11
N VAL A 77 -3.54 -3.90 -0.14
CA VAL A 77 -4.03 -4.66 -1.30
C VAL A 77 -2.89 -4.96 -2.26
N THR A 78 -2.94 -6.13 -2.88
CA THR A 78 -1.96 -6.51 -3.90
C THR A 78 -2.37 -5.97 -5.27
N ARG A 79 -1.41 -5.52 -6.09
CA ARG A 79 -1.67 -5.13 -7.49
C ARG A 79 -2.38 -6.23 -8.27
N GLN A 80 -1.93 -7.47 -8.12
CA GLN A 80 -2.52 -8.62 -8.80
C GLN A 80 -4.00 -8.84 -8.42
N SER A 81 -4.37 -8.69 -7.14
CA SER A 81 -5.76 -8.84 -6.70
C SER A 81 -6.65 -7.71 -7.21
N ILE A 82 -6.11 -6.48 -7.33
CA ILE A 82 -6.83 -5.37 -7.95
C ILE A 82 -7.00 -5.61 -9.44
N GLU A 83 -5.96 -5.96 -10.20
CA GLU A 83 -6.06 -6.17 -11.66
C GLU A 83 -7.09 -7.25 -12.04
N ARG A 84 -7.17 -8.31 -11.25
CA ARG A 84 -8.13 -9.42 -11.44
C ARG A 84 -9.54 -9.11 -10.92
N ASN A 85 -9.74 -7.99 -10.23
CA ASN A 85 -11.03 -7.67 -9.63
C ASN A 85 -12.11 -7.43 -10.72
N PRO A 86 -13.29 -8.08 -10.65
CA PRO A 86 -14.35 -7.89 -11.64
C PRO A 86 -14.93 -6.46 -11.64
N ASN A 87 -14.80 -5.73 -10.53
CA ASN A 87 -15.25 -4.34 -10.43
C ASN A 87 -14.25 -3.40 -11.13
N TRP A 88 -14.50 -3.13 -12.41
CA TRP A 88 -13.63 -2.28 -13.23
C TRP A 88 -13.52 -0.82 -12.72
N ILE A 89 -14.54 -0.29 -12.05
CA ILE A 89 -14.50 1.06 -11.47
C ILE A 89 -13.47 1.11 -10.35
N ARG A 90 -13.50 0.12 -9.45
CA ARG A 90 -12.51 -0.02 -8.36
C ARG A 90 -11.09 -0.14 -8.92
N ARG A 91 -10.89 -1.00 -9.92
CA ARG A 91 -9.59 -1.15 -10.59
C ARG A 91 -9.07 0.16 -11.15
N LYS A 92 -9.89 0.82 -11.96
CA LYS A 92 -9.52 2.08 -12.61
C LYS A 92 -9.19 3.16 -11.57
N SER A 93 -10.01 3.28 -10.53
CA SER A 93 -9.80 4.26 -9.46
C SER A 93 -8.48 4.05 -8.72
N ILE A 94 -8.19 2.82 -8.28
CA ILE A 94 -6.96 2.52 -7.53
C ILE A 94 -5.73 2.66 -8.42
N LEU A 95 -5.71 1.97 -9.57
CA LEU A 95 -4.52 1.91 -10.43
C LEU A 95 -4.14 3.26 -11.04
N SER A 96 -5.10 4.16 -11.27
CA SER A 96 -4.83 5.49 -11.82
C SER A 96 -4.47 6.55 -10.76
N SER A 97 -4.82 6.33 -9.49
CA SER A 97 -4.54 7.27 -8.40
C SER A 97 -3.34 6.86 -7.54
N ALA A 98 -2.89 5.61 -7.66
CA ALA A 98 -1.74 5.11 -6.91
C ALA A 98 -0.46 5.90 -7.22
N THR A 99 0.22 6.33 -6.17
CA THR A 99 1.50 7.02 -6.24
C THR A 99 2.57 6.16 -5.60
N GLN A 100 3.62 5.84 -6.36
CA GLN A 100 4.71 4.97 -5.95
C GLN A 100 5.69 5.70 -5.01
N PHE A 101 6.09 5.02 -3.93
CA PHE A 101 7.08 5.48 -2.96
C PHE A 101 8.31 4.55 -2.88
N TYR A 102 8.17 3.27 -3.21
CA TYR A 102 9.28 2.32 -3.28
C TYR A 102 9.15 1.42 -4.52
N GLY A 103 10.29 0.96 -5.04
CA GLY A 103 10.40 0.15 -6.26
C GLY A 103 10.92 0.94 -7.45
N GLN A 104 11.41 0.23 -8.46
CA GLN A 104 11.78 0.82 -9.74
C GLN A 104 10.56 0.91 -10.66
N ARG A 105 10.64 1.84 -11.62
CA ARG A 105 9.62 2.09 -12.64
C ARG A 105 9.97 1.35 -13.92
#